data_AF-A0A812Z7B8-F1
#
_entry.id   AF-A0A812Z7B8-F1
#
_cell.length_a   1.000
_cell.length_b   1.000
_cell.length_c   1.000
_cell.angle_alpha   90.00
_cell.angle_beta   90.00
_cell.angle_gamma   90.00
#
_symmetry.space_group_name_H-M   'P 1'
#
loop_
_entity.id
_entity.type
_entity.pdbx_description
1 polymer ?
#
loop_
_entity_poly.entity_id
_entity_poly.type
_entity_poly.pdbx_seq_one_letter_code
_entity_poly.pdbx_strand_id
1 'polypeptide(L)'
;DFLVEEAAQRGRQEEDEMRIETEQTVMSSVQDFLDEEAAQRGRQEEDEMRIQREQTVTSSVQESLDDEAEQRGHQEEVHIGVNDELPEGAMMSSSSGPLQETLYLILKEEAAITDSANIAQSYHGHIRENASCCWVSFPGKYAAGWEALVKEHHADSVACVFLCTPEDGLGRHSEDPQNRGKCHCQRIYGVRDFRSFGYLMELQPPYTPERLQRHEEMAAAMNAVLVHKDAPQSTKEEALKQAEERWQECGRVASWGCAWYPKWLDRVSEAVAKGQRLKAVFFPRQVGQGKLSMEELSHETVDLWDNIGCGGSQKCELATLDSLRKQEGSKWDYEEVDVGDFLGSEFEAGCPVYAKTLGKGGEEWRRAVLVRQKTRGTIGGKISWLVRCETTQETFEASDLRHASVSIEQIQQACGPALNAPGISYEFAPAL
;
A
#
# COMPACT_ATOMS: atom_id res chain seq x y z
N ASP A 1 1.77 77.49 -11.54
CA ASP A 1 2.02 77.55 -10.08
C ASP A 1 0.90 76.83 -9.33
N PHE A 2 -0.25 77.45 -9.04
CA PHE A 2 -1.37 76.82 -8.29
C PHE A 2 -1.71 75.37 -8.73
N LEU A 3 -1.96 75.14 -10.03
CA LEU A 3 -2.29 73.80 -10.56
C LEU A 3 -1.14 72.77 -10.45
N VAL A 4 0.11 73.24 -10.37
CA VAL A 4 1.30 72.37 -10.18
C VAL A 4 1.42 71.98 -8.71
N GLU A 5 1.11 72.92 -7.81
CA GLU A 5 1.11 72.67 -6.36
C GLU A 5 -0.04 71.73 -5.94
N GLU A 6 -1.22 71.88 -6.53
CA GLU A 6 -2.36 70.96 -6.34
C GLU A 6 -2.05 69.54 -6.85
N ALA A 7 -1.48 69.41 -8.05
CA ALA A 7 -1.05 68.11 -8.59
C ALA A 7 0.02 67.44 -7.70
N ALA A 8 0.97 68.22 -7.19
CA ALA A 8 2.00 67.72 -6.28
C ALA A 8 1.44 67.34 -4.89
N GLN A 9 0.35 67.97 -4.43
CA GLN A 9 -0.36 67.53 -3.22
C GLN A 9 -1.08 66.20 -3.43
N ARG A 10 -1.81 66.03 -4.54
CA ARG A 10 -2.50 64.76 -4.85
C ARG A 10 -1.54 63.59 -4.97
N GLY A 11 -0.43 63.76 -5.69
CA GLY A 11 0.59 62.69 -5.81
C GLY A 11 1.15 62.23 -4.46
N ARG A 12 1.36 63.16 -3.50
CA ARG A 12 1.77 62.78 -2.14
C ARG A 12 0.68 62.06 -1.36
N GLN A 13 -0.59 62.41 -1.56
CA GLN A 13 -1.71 61.70 -0.93
C GLN A 13 -1.83 60.27 -1.48
N GLU A 14 -1.70 60.09 -2.79
CA GLU A 14 -1.71 58.77 -3.44
C GLU A 14 -0.52 57.90 -3.00
N GLU A 15 0.68 58.49 -2.82
CA GLU A 15 1.86 57.80 -2.25
C GLU A 15 1.66 57.40 -0.77
N ASP A 16 1.11 58.28 0.07
CA ASP A 16 0.84 57.97 1.49
C ASP A 16 -0.29 56.92 1.64
N GLU A 17 -1.36 56.98 0.83
CA GLU A 17 -2.42 55.96 0.81
C GLU A 17 -1.87 54.59 0.41
N MET A 18 -1.09 54.50 -0.67
CA MET A 18 -0.45 53.25 -1.11
C MET A 18 0.52 52.69 -0.04
N ARG A 19 1.22 53.56 0.70
CA ARG A 19 2.09 53.12 1.80
C ARG A 19 1.26 52.55 2.95
N ILE A 20 0.13 53.17 3.30
CA ILE A 20 -0.77 52.67 4.36
C ILE A 20 -1.38 51.31 3.98
N GLU A 21 -1.84 51.12 2.74
CA GLU A 21 -2.35 49.82 2.28
C GLU A 21 -1.27 48.73 2.33
N THR A 22 -0.02 49.08 1.97
CA THR A 22 1.12 48.16 2.05
C THR A 22 1.45 47.80 3.49
N GLU A 23 1.51 48.79 4.40
CA GLU A 23 1.74 48.59 5.84
C GLU A 23 0.62 47.73 6.46
N GLN A 24 -0.65 47.95 6.11
CA GLN A 24 -1.78 47.13 6.57
C GLN A 24 -1.70 45.68 6.07
N THR A 25 -1.34 45.48 4.80
CA THR A 25 -1.17 44.14 4.21
C THR A 25 -0.07 43.36 4.93
N VAL A 26 1.09 43.99 5.18
CA VAL A 26 2.20 43.37 5.92
C VAL A 26 1.79 43.04 7.37
N MET A 27 1.06 43.94 8.04
CA MET A 27 0.56 43.68 9.40
C MET A 27 -0.43 42.52 9.46
N SER A 28 -1.29 42.34 8.44
CA SER A 28 -2.18 41.18 8.35
C SER A 28 -1.38 39.89 8.23
N SER A 29 -0.43 39.81 7.30
CA SER A 29 0.39 38.60 7.11
C SER A 29 1.25 38.25 8.32
N VAL A 30 1.68 39.24 9.12
CA VAL A 30 2.37 39.00 10.39
C VAL A 30 1.42 38.44 11.45
N GLN A 31 0.16 38.90 11.50
CA GLN A 31 -0.83 38.34 12.42
C GLN A 31 -1.17 36.89 12.05
N ASP A 32 -1.40 36.60 10.77
CA ASP A 32 -1.68 35.24 10.28
C ASP A 32 -0.55 34.26 10.65
N PHE A 33 0.72 34.69 10.52
CA PHE A 33 1.88 33.89 10.93
C PHE A 33 1.93 33.62 12.45
N LEU A 34 1.61 34.63 13.27
CA LEU A 34 1.60 34.48 14.74
C LEU A 34 0.47 33.55 15.21
N ASP A 35 -0.69 33.62 14.56
CA ASP A 35 -1.84 32.75 14.85
C ASP A 35 -1.55 31.29 14.42
N GLU A 36 -0.84 31.09 13.30
CA GLU A 36 -0.35 29.76 12.91
C GLU A 36 0.69 29.21 13.90
N GLU A 37 1.66 30.01 14.33
CA GLU A 37 2.69 29.59 15.30
C GLU A 37 2.05 29.21 16.66
N ALA A 38 1.05 29.99 17.12
CA ALA A 38 0.29 29.68 18.32
C ALA A 38 -0.48 28.35 18.18
N ALA A 39 -1.10 28.10 17.02
CA ALA A 39 -1.79 26.85 16.74
C ALA A 39 -0.83 25.65 16.64
N GLN A 40 0.39 25.84 16.13
CA GLN A 40 1.44 24.81 16.11
C GLN A 40 1.90 24.45 17.53
N ARG A 41 2.12 25.44 18.40
CA ARG A 41 2.48 25.21 19.81
C ARG A 41 1.39 24.46 20.58
N GLY A 42 0.11 24.84 20.38
CA GLY A 42 -1.01 24.13 21.00
C GLY A 42 -1.07 22.64 20.62
N ARG A 43 -0.81 22.30 19.36
CA ARG A 43 -0.72 20.88 18.91
C ARG A 43 0.46 20.14 19.54
N GLN A 44 1.61 20.79 19.70
CA GLN A 44 2.78 20.19 20.38
C GLN A 44 2.49 19.88 21.86
N GLU A 45 1.84 20.81 22.58
CA GLU A 45 1.45 20.58 23.99
C GLU A 45 0.42 19.45 24.13
N GLU A 46 -0.53 19.31 23.20
CA GLU A 46 -1.49 18.19 23.18
C GLU A 46 -0.81 16.84 22.89
N ASP A 47 0.12 16.77 21.93
CA ASP A 47 0.89 15.56 21.64
C ASP A 47 1.80 15.16 22.82
N GLU A 48 2.48 16.11 23.48
CA GLU A 48 3.27 15.84 24.69
C GLU A 48 2.39 15.29 25.83
N MET A 49 1.21 15.88 26.07
CA MET A 49 0.25 15.36 27.03
C MET A 49 -0.27 13.96 26.66
N ARG A 50 -0.45 13.65 25.37
CA ARG A 50 -0.84 12.30 24.92
C ARG A 50 0.26 11.29 25.22
N ILE A 51 1.51 11.60 24.89
CA ILE A 51 2.68 10.74 25.15
C ILE A 51 2.83 10.45 26.66
N GLN A 52 2.67 11.45 27.53
CA GLN A 52 2.73 11.24 28.99
C GLN A 52 1.61 10.32 29.51
N ARG A 53 0.39 10.41 28.95
CA ARG A 53 -0.70 9.49 29.30
C ARG A 53 -0.42 8.06 28.84
N GLU A 54 0.08 7.88 27.62
CA GLU A 54 0.46 6.56 27.08
C GLU A 54 1.58 5.91 27.91
N GLN A 55 2.60 6.67 28.32
CA GLN A 55 3.67 6.19 29.21
C GLN A 55 3.12 5.75 30.59
N THR A 56 2.20 6.53 31.16
CA THR A 56 1.56 6.21 32.45
C THR A 56 0.76 4.90 32.39
N VAL A 57 -0.04 4.71 31.33
CA VAL A 57 -0.79 3.46 31.11
C VAL A 57 0.16 2.28 30.91
N THR A 58 1.22 2.45 30.12
CA THR A 58 2.20 1.38 29.85
C THR A 58 2.91 0.92 31.12
N SER A 59 3.27 1.85 32.02
CA SER A 59 3.88 1.52 33.32
C SER A 59 2.94 0.68 34.20
N SER A 60 1.67 1.05 34.30
CA SER A 60 0.70 0.31 35.14
C SER A 60 0.38 -1.09 34.62
N VAL A 61 0.40 -1.28 33.29
CA VAL A 61 0.25 -2.59 32.66
C VAL A 61 1.48 -3.46 32.88
N GLN A 62 2.69 -2.88 32.84
CA GLN A 62 3.93 -3.61 33.09
C GLN A 62 3.98 -4.15 34.54
N GLU A 63 3.68 -3.32 35.54
CA GLU A 63 3.60 -3.75 36.95
C GLU A 63 2.60 -4.90 37.14
N SER A 64 1.44 -4.83 36.47
CA SER A 64 0.41 -5.88 36.54
C SER A 64 0.84 -7.22 35.90
N LEU A 65 1.71 -7.19 34.89
CA LEU A 65 2.19 -8.39 34.19
C LEU A 65 3.34 -9.07 34.95
N ASP A 66 4.19 -8.29 35.60
CA ASP A 66 5.29 -8.83 36.42
C ASP A 66 4.71 -9.57 37.67
N ASP A 67 3.63 -9.06 38.26
CA ASP A 67 2.86 -9.72 39.34
C ASP A 67 2.21 -11.06 38.90
N GLU A 68 1.73 -11.16 37.65
CA GLU A 68 1.18 -12.44 37.12
C GLU A 68 2.29 -13.44 36.75
N ALA A 69 3.45 -12.96 36.30
CA ALA A 69 4.56 -13.82 35.90
C ALA A 69 5.15 -14.58 37.10
N GLU A 70 5.24 -13.94 38.27
CA GLU A 70 5.75 -14.57 39.49
C GLU A 70 4.82 -15.69 40.00
N GLN A 71 3.51 -15.61 39.73
CA GLN A 71 2.53 -16.61 40.15
C GLN A 71 2.50 -17.89 39.29
N ARG A 72 3.01 -17.87 38.05
CA ARG A 72 2.96 -19.02 37.12
C ARG A 72 4.21 -19.91 37.12
N GLY A 73 5.18 -19.64 38.00
CA GLY A 73 6.47 -20.34 38.05
C GLY A 73 6.48 -21.82 38.49
N HIS A 74 5.31 -22.46 38.66
CA HIS A 74 5.19 -23.85 39.12
C HIS A 74 4.09 -24.63 38.35
N GLN A 75 4.41 -25.23 37.19
CA GLN A 75 3.93 -26.58 36.82
C GLN A 75 4.56 -27.16 35.52
N GLU A 76 4.95 -28.44 35.65
CA GLU A 76 5.08 -29.51 34.63
C GLU A 76 5.90 -29.32 33.34
N GLU A 77 7.08 -29.97 33.32
CA GLU A 77 7.70 -30.49 32.10
C GLU A 77 7.03 -31.80 31.67
N VAL A 78 6.74 -31.97 30.36
CA VAL A 78 6.32 -33.25 29.78
C VAL A 78 7.18 -33.57 28.55
N HIS A 79 7.89 -34.70 28.60
CA HIS A 79 8.62 -35.27 27.46
C HIS A 79 7.67 -36.02 26.52
N ILE A 80 7.84 -35.84 25.20
CA ILE A 80 7.28 -36.71 24.16
C ILE A 80 8.41 -37.08 23.19
N GLY A 81 8.55 -38.39 22.93
CA GLY A 81 9.59 -38.94 22.07
C GLY A 81 9.19 -39.00 20.59
N VAL A 82 10.20 -39.09 19.72
CA VAL A 82 10.08 -39.18 18.26
C VAL A 82 10.47 -40.59 17.79
N ASN A 83 9.84 -41.09 16.73
CA ASN A 83 10.30 -42.25 15.96
C ASN A 83 10.07 -41.98 14.46
N ASP A 84 11.02 -42.43 13.64
CA ASP A 84 11.20 -42.06 12.23
C ASP A 84 10.71 -43.11 11.21
N GLU A 85 10.92 -42.77 9.93
CA GLU A 85 11.13 -43.62 8.73
C GLU A 85 9.92 -44.05 7.86
N LEU A 86 9.94 -43.55 6.62
CA LEU A 86 9.40 -44.19 5.40
C LEU A 86 10.34 -43.93 4.19
N PRO A 87 10.37 -44.81 3.16
CA PRO A 87 11.44 -44.85 2.15
C PRO A 87 11.07 -44.33 0.73
N GLU A 88 12.10 -44.31 -0.14
CA GLU A 88 12.17 -43.74 -1.50
C GLU A 88 11.45 -44.54 -2.62
N GLY A 89 11.19 -43.90 -3.79
CA GLY A 89 11.01 -44.66 -5.04
C GLY A 89 10.48 -43.96 -6.31
N ALA A 90 11.37 -43.83 -7.31
CA ALA A 90 11.12 -43.91 -8.78
C ALA A 90 10.66 -42.70 -9.66
N MET A 91 11.48 -42.51 -10.70
CA MET A 91 11.48 -41.55 -11.83
C MET A 91 10.36 -41.69 -12.89
N MET A 92 10.11 -40.62 -13.67
CA MET A 92 9.96 -40.59 -15.15
C MET A 92 10.03 -39.13 -15.69
N SER A 93 10.27 -38.92 -16.99
CA SER A 93 10.40 -37.60 -17.67
C SER A 93 9.22 -37.31 -18.64
N SER A 94 9.11 -36.26 -19.47
CA SER A 94 10.03 -35.23 -20.05
C SER A 94 9.20 -34.17 -20.84
N SER A 95 9.63 -32.97 -21.25
CA SER A 95 10.65 -31.99 -20.79
C SER A 95 10.80 -30.83 -21.81
N SER A 96 10.50 -29.55 -21.49
CA SER A 96 10.86 -28.40 -22.38
C SER A 96 10.83 -27.00 -21.71
N GLY A 97 11.99 -26.33 -21.67
CA GLY A 97 12.16 -24.85 -21.68
C GLY A 97 11.85 -24.04 -20.40
N PRO A 98 12.82 -23.35 -19.79
CA PRO A 98 12.56 -22.42 -18.68
C PRO A 98 12.33 -20.98 -19.16
N LEU A 99 11.14 -20.45 -18.86
CA LEU A 99 10.94 -19.01 -18.65
C LEU A 99 11.11 -18.74 -17.16
N GLN A 100 11.91 -17.74 -16.80
CA GLN A 100 12.33 -17.50 -15.41
C GLN A 100 11.70 -16.22 -14.85
N GLU A 101 10.43 -16.30 -14.44
CA GLU A 101 9.72 -15.20 -13.79
C GLU A 101 10.13 -15.05 -12.32
N THR A 102 10.38 -13.83 -11.85
CA THR A 102 11.05 -13.56 -10.56
C THR A 102 10.23 -12.65 -9.62
N LEU A 103 9.47 -13.27 -8.71
CA LEU A 103 8.90 -12.77 -7.42
C LEU A 103 9.72 -11.77 -6.56
N TYR A 104 9.58 -10.45 -6.74
CA TYR A 104 10.06 -9.37 -5.84
C TYR A 104 8.98 -8.90 -4.86
N LEU A 105 9.33 -8.85 -3.56
CA LEU A 105 8.45 -8.47 -2.44
C LEU A 105 9.09 -7.33 -1.62
N ILE A 106 8.29 -6.30 -1.31
CA ILE A 106 8.67 -5.14 -0.49
C ILE A 106 7.43 -4.72 0.33
N LEU A 107 7.54 -4.71 1.67
CA LEU A 107 6.70 -3.85 2.51
C LEU A 107 6.96 -2.38 2.14
N LYS A 108 6.04 -1.77 1.41
CA LYS A 108 6.15 -0.36 1.05
C LYS A 108 5.59 0.52 2.16
N GLU A 109 6.33 1.60 2.43
CA GLU A 109 5.81 2.78 3.14
C GLU A 109 4.90 3.62 2.20
N GLU A 110 4.89 3.31 0.90
CA GLU A 110 4.12 3.97 -0.16
C GLU A 110 3.08 3.04 -0.83
N ALA A 111 2.28 3.60 -1.74
CA ALA A 111 1.19 2.89 -2.41
C ALA A 111 1.68 1.70 -3.28
N ALA A 112 0.77 0.75 -3.53
CA ALA A 112 1.06 -0.50 -4.23
C ALA A 112 1.72 -0.32 -5.60
N ILE A 113 1.50 0.81 -6.30
CA ILE A 113 1.88 1.02 -7.71
C ILE A 113 3.39 1.29 -7.92
N THR A 114 4.08 1.98 -7.00
CA THR A 114 5.28 2.78 -7.34
C THR A 114 6.64 2.08 -7.46
N ASP A 115 6.79 0.81 -7.03
CA ASP A 115 8.14 0.21 -6.85
C ASP A 115 8.18 -1.31 -6.52
N SER A 116 7.64 -2.18 -7.37
CA SER A 116 8.07 -3.59 -7.34
C SER A 116 8.23 -4.07 -8.76
N ALA A 117 9.23 -4.92 -8.98
CA ALA A 117 9.49 -5.47 -10.29
C ALA A 117 8.44 -6.50 -10.77
N ASN A 118 7.32 -6.68 -10.05
CA ASN A 118 6.15 -7.45 -10.51
C ASN A 118 4.77 -6.82 -10.26
N ILE A 119 4.64 -5.51 -9.99
CA ILE A 119 3.35 -4.84 -10.21
C ILE A 119 3.17 -4.59 -11.72
N ALA A 120 3.18 -5.69 -12.48
CA ALA A 120 3.03 -5.72 -13.94
C ALA A 120 1.76 -6.47 -14.35
N GLN A 121 1.12 -7.21 -13.43
CA GLN A 121 -0.11 -7.93 -13.69
C GLN A 121 -1.30 -7.22 -13.04
N SER A 122 -2.22 -6.73 -13.86
CA SER A 122 -3.51 -6.26 -13.40
C SER A 122 -4.32 -7.42 -12.80
N TYR A 123 -5.14 -7.10 -11.82
CA TYR A 123 -6.08 -8.03 -11.21
C TYR A 123 -7.50 -7.46 -11.32
N HIS A 124 -8.40 -8.22 -11.95
CA HIS A 124 -9.75 -7.74 -12.30
C HIS A 124 -10.85 -8.18 -11.34
N GLY A 125 -10.47 -8.78 -10.21
CA GLY A 125 -11.38 -9.50 -9.32
C GLY A 125 -11.77 -10.87 -9.88
N HIS A 126 -12.02 -11.82 -8.99
CA HIS A 126 -12.49 -13.17 -9.31
C HIS A 126 -13.62 -13.55 -8.35
N ILE A 127 -14.85 -13.60 -8.88
CA ILE A 127 -16.03 -14.02 -8.13
C ILE A 127 -16.31 -15.49 -8.44
N ARG A 128 -16.28 -16.34 -7.42
CA ARG A 128 -16.51 -17.78 -7.54
C ARG A 128 -17.98 -18.10 -7.32
N GLU A 129 -18.49 -19.15 -7.97
CA GLU A 129 -19.89 -19.56 -7.85
C GLU A 129 -20.25 -20.03 -6.42
N ASN A 130 -19.36 -20.79 -5.79
CA ASN A 130 -19.62 -21.48 -4.52
C ASN A 130 -18.88 -20.88 -3.30
N ALA A 131 -18.31 -19.67 -3.42
CA ALA A 131 -17.63 -19.02 -2.30
C ALA A 131 -18.64 -18.54 -1.24
N SER A 132 -18.31 -18.70 0.04
CA SER A 132 -19.18 -18.24 1.14
C SER A 132 -18.97 -16.77 1.52
N CYS A 133 -17.81 -16.21 1.16
CA CYS A 133 -17.45 -14.82 1.36
C CYS A 133 -16.67 -14.24 0.18
N CYS A 134 -16.63 -12.92 0.12
CA CYS A 134 -15.91 -12.14 -0.87
C CYS A 134 -15.07 -11.05 -0.20
N TRP A 135 -13.78 -10.98 -0.53
CA TRP A 135 -12.89 -9.93 -0.07
C TRP A 135 -13.01 -8.71 -0.99
N VAL A 136 -13.69 -7.68 -0.49
CA VAL A 136 -14.09 -6.50 -1.27
C VAL A 136 -13.13 -5.33 -1.15
N SER A 137 -12.26 -5.32 -0.14
CA SER A 137 -11.23 -4.30 0.03
C SER A 137 -10.01 -4.90 0.73
N PHE A 138 -8.80 -4.65 0.20
CA PHE A 138 -7.55 -5.13 0.77
C PHE A 138 -6.44 -4.06 0.72
N PRO A 139 -5.66 -3.87 1.80
CA PRO A 139 -4.60 -2.87 1.85
C PRO A 139 -3.39 -3.29 1.02
N GLY A 140 -3.25 -2.73 -0.18
CA GLY A 140 -2.18 -3.05 -1.14
C GLY A 140 -0.73 -2.80 -0.66
N LYS A 141 -0.52 -2.22 0.52
CA LYS A 141 0.82 -2.12 1.16
C LYS A 141 1.30 -3.44 1.76
N TYR A 142 0.42 -4.42 1.95
CA TYR A 142 0.74 -5.77 2.47
C TYR A 142 0.84 -6.79 1.33
N ALA A 143 1.89 -6.68 0.51
CA ALA A 143 2.09 -7.51 -0.68
C ALA A 143 1.97 -9.03 -0.41
N ALA A 144 2.55 -9.53 0.68
CA ALA A 144 2.46 -10.95 1.07
C ALA A 144 1.02 -11.42 1.33
N GLY A 145 0.19 -10.57 1.97
CA GLY A 145 -1.21 -10.87 2.22
C GLY A 145 -2.05 -10.77 0.94
N TRP A 146 -1.71 -9.83 0.06
CA TRP A 146 -2.32 -9.74 -1.28
C TRP A 146 -2.01 -10.98 -2.14
N GLU A 147 -0.75 -11.43 -2.20
CA GLU A 147 -0.34 -12.64 -2.92
C GLU A 147 -1.06 -13.91 -2.42
N ALA A 148 -1.21 -14.05 -1.09
CA ALA A 148 -1.96 -15.17 -0.52
C ALA A 148 -3.45 -15.09 -0.90
N LEU A 149 -4.04 -13.90 -0.82
CA LEU A 149 -5.45 -13.66 -1.13
C LEU A 149 -5.81 -13.92 -2.61
N VAL A 150 -4.96 -13.50 -3.55
CA VAL A 150 -5.22 -13.70 -5.00
C VAL A 150 -4.72 -15.03 -5.56
N LYS A 151 -4.17 -15.91 -4.71
CA LYS A 151 -3.72 -17.26 -5.09
C LYS A 151 -4.86 -18.03 -5.77
N GLU A 152 -4.57 -18.69 -6.88
CA GLU A 152 -5.56 -19.37 -7.74
C GLU A 152 -6.48 -20.36 -7.00
N HIS A 153 -6.02 -20.89 -5.85
CA HIS A 153 -6.74 -21.85 -5.01
C HIS A 153 -7.38 -21.25 -3.74
N HIS A 154 -7.34 -19.93 -3.52
CA HIS A 154 -8.02 -19.32 -2.37
C HIS A 154 -9.54 -19.53 -2.48
N ALA A 155 -10.18 -20.10 -1.44
CA ALA A 155 -11.55 -20.62 -1.54
C ALA A 155 -12.63 -19.52 -1.67
N ASP A 156 -12.35 -18.32 -1.14
CA ASP A 156 -13.25 -17.17 -1.24
C ASP A 156 -13.16 -16.47 -2.60
N SER A 157 -14.15 -15.62 -2.89
CA SER A 157 -14.08 -14.64 -3.98
C SER A 157 -13.21 -13.44 -3.57
N VAL A 158 -12.68 -12.71 -4.54
CA VAL A 158 -11.97 -11.43 -4.33
C VAL A 158 -12.50 -10.42 -5.32
N ALA A 159 -13.14 -9.35 -4.86
CA ALA A 159 -13.71 -8.30 -5.72
C ALA A 159 -12.75 -7.11 -5.93
N CYS A 160 -11.64 -7.05 -5.19
CA CYS A 160 -10.60 -6.04 -5.33
C CYS A 160 -10.10 -5.93 -6.79
N VAL A 161 -9.87 -4.72 -7.29
CA VAL A 161 -9.40 -4.46 -8.66
C VAL A 161 -8.16 -3.59 -8.65
N PHE A 162 -7.11 -4.03 -9.34
CA PHE A 162 -5.87 -3.29 -9.57
C PHE A 162 -5.58 -3.27 -11.07
N LEU A 163 -5.50 -2.09 -11.69
CA LEU A 163 -5.19 -1.94 -13.11
C LEU A 163 -3.77 -1.37 -13.23
N CYS A 164 -2.83 -2.21 -13.67
CA CYS A 164 -1.40 -1.89 -13.68
C CYS A 164 -0.86 -1.61 -15.09
N THR A 165 -1.66 -1.85 -16.13
CA THR A 165 -1.27 -1.68 -17.54
C THR A 165 -2.17 -0.65 -18.26
N PRO A 166 -1.66 0.04 -19.29
CA PRO A 166 -2.47 0.90 -20.16
C PRO A 166 -3.65 0.16 -20.79
N GLU A 167 -3.49 -1.12 -21.13
CA GLU A 167 -4.47 -1.98 -21.80
C GLU A 167 -5.69 -2.21 -20.90
N ASP A 168 -5.43 -2.55 -19.64
CA ASP A 168 -6.43 -2.89 -18.62
C ASP A 168 -7.16 -1.67 -18.08
N GLY A 169 -6.51 -0.51 -18.10
CA GLY A 169 -7.13 0.79 -17.85
C GLY A 169 -6.37 1.72 -16.90
N LEU A 170 -5.07 1.51 -16.69
CA LEU A 170 -4.22 2.52 -16.04
C LEU A 170 -4.33 3.87 -16.78
N GLY A 171 -4.50 4.95 -16.04
CA GLY A 171 -4.71 6.30 -16.57
C GLY A 171 -6.07 6.53 -17.24
N ARG A 172 -6.96 5.52 -17.30
CA ARG A 172 -8.29 5.68 -17.89
C ARG A 172 -9.31 6.17 -16.87
N HIS A 173 -10.15 7.09 -17.32
CA HIS A 173 -11.24 7.66 -16.53
C HIS A 173 -12.59 7.16 -17.05
N SER A 174 -13.49 6.84 -16.13
CA SER A 174 -14.88 6.45 -16.45
C SER A 174 -15.84 7.56 -16.04
N GLU A 175 -16.82 7.87 -16.90
CA GLU A 175 -17.86 8.86 -16.61
C GLU A 175 -18.65 8.47 -15.36
N ASP A 176 -18.90 9.43 -14.48
CA ASP A 176 -19.72 9.24 -13.31
C ASP A 176 -21.21 9.46 -13.68
N PRO A 177 -22.07 8.43 -13.64
CA PRO A 177 -23.48 8.58 -13.99
C PRO A 177 -24.24 9.53 -13.04
N GLN A 178 -23.69 9.80 -11.84
CA GLN A 178 -24.25 10.77 -10.89
C GLN A 178 -23.75 12.20 -11.17
N ASN A 179 -22.61 12.36 -11.84
CA ASN A 179 -21.97 13.65 -12.13
C ASN A 179 -21.63 13.77 -13.63
N ARG A 180 -22.65 14.02 -14.46
CA ARG A 180 -22.51 14.08 -15.94
C ARG A 180 -21.37 15.00 -16.38
N GLY A 181 -20.55 14.53 -17.33
CA GLY A 181 -19.39 15.28 -17.82
C GLY A 181 -18.20 15.34 -16.84
N LYS A 182 -18.27 14.60 -15.72
CA LYS A 182 -17.15 14.34 -14.80
C LYS A 182 -16.87 12.84 -14.76
N CYS A 183 -15.67 12.49 -14.33
CA CYS A 183 -15.31 11.11 -14.02
C CYS A 183 -15.44 10.83 -12.52
N HIS A 184 -15.43 9.55 -12.14
CA HIS A 184 -15.58 9.15 -10.74
C HIS A 184 -14.55 9.77 -9.77
N CYS A 185 -13.35 10.18 -10.24
CA CYS A 185 -12.32 10.78 -9.38
C CYS A 185 -12.86 11.89 -8.47
N GLN A 186 -13.70 12.80 -8.99
CA GLN A 186 -14.24 13.91 -8.20
C GLN A 186 -15.13 13.43 -7.03
N ARG A 187 -15.85 12.31 -7.21
CA ARG A 187 -16.74 11.73 -6.19
C ARG A 187 -16.01 10.81 -5.22
N ILE A 188 -15.01 10.06 -5.69
CA ILE A 188 -14.32 9.02 -4.88
C ILE A 188 -13.02 9.52 -4.23
N TYR A 189 -12.45 10.63 -4.70
CA TYR A 189 -11.22 11.22 -4.17
C TYR A 189 -11.31 12.73 -3.87
N GLY A 190 -12.41 13.40 -4.25
CA GLY A 190 -12.54 14.85 -4.10
C GLY A 190 -11.61 15.65 -5.00
N VAL A 191 -11.23 16.84 -4.53
CA VAL A 191 -10.17 17.67 -5.14
C VAL A 191 -8.89 17.46 -4.34
N ARG A 192 -7.79 17.10 -5.01
CA ARG A 192 -6.44 16.97 -4.41
C ARG A 192 -5.40 17.55 -5.35
N ASP A 193 -4.22 17.86 -4.82
CA ASP A 193 -3.11 18.42 -5.59
C ASP A 193 -2.49 17.41 -6.57
N PHE A 194 -1.59 17.90 -7.42
CA PHE A 194 -0.90 17.07 -8.41
C PHE A 194 0.02 16.00 -7.79
N ARG A 195 0.47 16.18 -6.54
CA ARG A 195 1.33 15.23 -5.82
C ARG A 195 0.53 14.04 -5.32
N SER A 196 -0.54 14.30 -4.57
CA SER A 196 -1.50 13.29 -4.11
C SER A 196 -2.15 12.56 -5.29
N PHE A 197 -2.40 13.25 -6.41
CA PHE A 197 -2.90 12.64 -7.64
C PHE A 197 -1.80 12.07 -8.56
N GLY A 198 -0.56 11.93 -8.10
CA GLY A 198 0.46 11.07 -8.74
C GLY A 198 1.04 11.59 -10.07
N TYR A 199 0.92 12.88 -10.36
CA TYR A 199 1.51 13.47 -11.58
C TYR A 199 3.03 13.62 -11.49
N LEU A 200 3.63 13.46 -10.31
CA LEU A 200 5.07 13.35 -10.11
C LEU A 200 5.40 11.94 -9.63
N MET A 201 6.22 11.22 -10.40
CA MET A 201 6.73 9.89 -10.03
C MET A 201 8.23 10.01 -9.75
N GLU A 202 8.64 9.88 -8.48
CA GLU A 202 10.06 9.87 -8.11
C GLU A 202 10.64 8.45 -8.13
N LEU A 203 11.39 8.12 -9.18
CA LEU A 203 12.07 6.84 -9.31
C LEU A 203 13.25 6.76 -8.32
N GLN A 204 13.26 5.70 -7.52
CA GLN A 204 14.32 5.39 -6.56
C GLN A 204 15.45 4.59 -7.26
N PRO A 205 16.72 4.67 -6.81
CA PRO A 205 17.77 3.78 -7.30
C PRO A 205 17.52 2.31 -6.87
N PRO A 206 18.13 1.29 -7.50
CA PRO A 206 18.98 1.37 -8.71
C PRO A 206 18.16 1.56 -9.99
N TYR A 207 18.72 2.31 -10.94
CA TYR A 207 18.12 2.60 -12.25
C TYR A 207 18.59 1.60 -13.31
N THR A 208 18.02 0.38 -13.31
CA THR A 208 18.28 -0.57 -14.42
C THR A 208 17.49 -0.14 -15.67
N PRO A 209 17.97 -0.45 -16.89
CA PRO A 209 17.25 -0.09 -18.12
C PRO A 209 15.81 -0.60 -18.16
N GLU A 210 15.55 -1.81 -17.65
CA GLU A 210 14.25 -2.44 -17.61
C GLU A 210 13.32 -1.75 -16.61
N ARG A 211 13.86 -1.29 -15.47
CA ARG A 211 13.11 -0.51 -14.47
C ARG A 211 12.79 0.88 -15.02
N LEU A 212 13.74 1.54 -15.68
CA LEU A 212 13.54 2.84 -16.33
C LEU A 212 12.41 2.75 -17.37
N GLN A 213 12.54 1.85 -18.36
CA GLN A 213 11.54 1.66 -19.40
C GLN A 213 10.14 1.43 -18.82
N ARG A 214 10.01 0.54 -17.82
CA ARG A 214 8.70 0.26 -17.18
C ARG A 214 8.10 1.49 -16.51
N HIS A 215 8.91 2.33 -15.86
CA HIS A 215 8.40 3.56 -15.23
C HIS A 215 8.12 4.67 -16.24
N GLU A 216 8.84 4.72 -17.35
CA GLU A 216 8.54 5.61 -18.49
C GLU A 216 7.19 5.22 -19.14
N GLU A 217 6.96 3.94 -19.39
CA GLU A 217 5.69 3.40 -19.90
C GLU A 217 4.52 3.69 -18.93
N MET A 218 4.73 3.47 -17.63
CA MET A 218 3.74 3.76 -16.59
C MET A 218 3.44 5.28 -16.49
N ALA A 219 4.47 6.11 -16.48
CA ALA A 219 4.32 7.57 -16.43
C ALA A 219 3.60 8.11 -17.68
N ALA A 220 3.93 7.59 -18.86
CA ALA A 220 3.24 7.93 -20.11
C ALA A 220 1.75 7.55 -20.06
N ALA A 221 1.42 6.36 -19.54
CA ALA A 221 0.03 5.91 -19.38
C ALA A 221 -0.78 6.81 -18.43
N MET A 222 -0.14 7.30 -17.37
CA MET A 222 -0.74 8.16 -16.35
C MET A 222 -0.70 9.66 -16.69
N ASN A 223 -0.11 10.04 -17.83
CA ASN A 223 0.30 11.42 -18.14
C ASN A 223 1.17 12.08 -17.03
N ALA A 224 1.89 11.29 -16.24
CA ALA A 224 2.74 11.74 -15.15
C ALA A 224 4.17 12.10 -15.63
N VAL A 225 4.89 12.83 -14.79
CA VAL A 225 6.30 13.21 -14.98
C VAL A 225 7.17 12.29 -14.13
N LEU A 226 8.06 11.54 -14.79
CA LEU A 226 9.07 10.73 -14.14
C LEU A 226 10.30 11.58 -13.81
N VAL A 227 10.81 11.47 -12.58
CA VAL A 227 12.05 12.12 -12.14
C VAL A 227 12.87 11.17 -11.27
N HIS A 228 14.20 11.20 -11.35
CA HIS A 228 15.05 10.38 -10.49
C HIS A 228 15.21 11.02 -9.09
N LYS A 229 15.31 10.21 -8.03
CA LYS A 229 15.54 10.71 -6.66
C LYS A 229 16.82 11.55 -6.54
N ASP A 230 17.87 11.17 -7.25
CA ASP A 230 19.16 11.88 -7.28
C ASP A 230 19.29 12.91 -8.41
N ALA A 231 18.18 13.22 -9.11
CA ALA A 231 18.17 14.29 -10.10
C ALA A 231 18.54 15.65 -9.48
N PRO A 232 19.25 16.53 -10.22
CA PRO A 232 19.55 17.89 -9.77
C PRO A 232 18.30 18.66 -9.36
N GLN A 233 18.43 19.55 -8.37
CA GLN A 233 17.32 20.33 -7.84
C GLN A 233 16.54 21.09 -8.93
N SER A 234 17.23 21.68 -9.91
CA SER A 234 16.61 22.35 -11.06
C SER A 234 15.79 21.41 -11.96
N THR A 235 16.21 20.15 -12.10
CA THR A 235 15.44 19.13 -12.82
C THR A 235 14.19 18.73 -12.03
N LYS A 236 14.28 18.66 -10.70
CA LYS A 236 13.11 18.41 -9.84
C LYS A 236 12.10 19.55 -9.89
N GLU A 237 12.57 20.80 -9.85
CA GLU A 237 11.72 21.99 -9.96
C GLU A 237 10.98 22.08 -11.29
N GLU A 238 11.67 21.80 -12.40
CA GLU A 238 11.03 21.71 -13.73
C GLU A 238 10.03 20.55 -13.81
N ALA A 239 10.36 19.38 -13.25
CA ALA A 239 9.45 18.23 -13.20
C ALA A 239 8.19 18.52 -12.37
N LEU A 240 8.32 19.27 -11.26
CA LEU A 240 7.18 19.72 -10.44
C LEU A 240 6.25 20.65 -11.21
N LYS A 241 6.81 21.63 -11.94
CA LYS A 241 6.04 22.56 -12.76
C LYS A 241 5.27 21.81 -13.86
N GLN A 242 5.93 20.91 -14.58
CA GLN A 242 5.28 20.09 -15.60
C GLN A 242 4.20 19.16 -15.01
N ALA A 243 4.41 18.60 -13.82
CA ALA A 243 3.42 17.76 -13.14
C ALA A 243 2.16 18.55 -12.77
N GLU A 244 2.33 19.78 -12.28
CA GLU A 244 1.22 20.68 -11.98
C GLU A 244 0.47 21.11 -13.25
N GLU A 245 1.18 21.50 -14.31
CA GLU A 245 0.58 21.88 -15.60
C GLU A 245 -0.30 20.75 -16.17
N ARG A 246 0.23 19.51 -16.20
CA ARG A 246 -0.54 18.34 -16.68
C ARG A 246 -1.74 17.99 -15.80
N TRP A 247 -1.64 18.16 -14.48
CA TRP A 247 -2.76 17.99 -13.55
C TRP A 247 -3.88 19.01 -13.82
N GLN A 248 -3.52 20.26 -14.12
CA GLN A 248 -4.48 21.29 -14.52
C GLN A 248 -5.14 20.97 -15.88
N GLU A 249 -4.35 20.58 -16.89
CA GLU A 249 -4.83 20.22 -18.23
C GLU A 249 -5.76 19.00 -18.23
N CYS A 250 -5.47 17.97 -17.43
CA CYS A 250 -6.34 16.81 -17.24
C CYS A 250 -7.62 17.10 -16.44
N GLY A 251 -7.84 18.34 -15.99
CA GLY A 251 -9.04 18.73 -15.24
C GLY A 251 -9.01 18.35 -13.76
N ARG A 252 -7.81 18.24 -13.17
CA ARG A 252 -7.55 17.96 -11.74
C ARG A 252 -8.14 16.64 -11.26
N VAL A 253 -7.83 15.55 -11.96
CA VAL A 253 -8.25 14.18 -11.68
C VAL A 253 -7.04 13.31 -11.34
N ALA A 254 -7.22 12.12 -10.76
CA ALA A 254 -6.09 11.25 -10.39
C ALA A 254 -5.38 10.64 -11.61
N SER A 255 -4.05 10.79 -11.72
CA SER A 255 -3.25 10.35 -12.88
C SER A 255 -3.34 8.85 -13.19
N TRP A 256 -3.54 8.00 -12.17
CA TRP A 256 -3.74 6.56 -12.34
C TRP A 256 -5.13 6.18 -12.88
N GLY A 257 -6.04 7.15 -13.00
CA GLY A 257 -7.40 6.93 -13.49
C GLY A 257 -8.41 6.44 -12.44
N CYS A 258 -9.64 6.25 -12.89
CA CYS A 258 -10.74 5.69 -12.07
C CYS A 258 -11.50 4.53 -12.75
N ALA A 259 -11.01 4.01 -13.87
CA ALA A 259 -11.61 2.87 -14.57
C ALA A 259 -11.65 1.56 -13.74
N TRP A 260 -10.88 1.48 -12.66
CA TRP A 260 -10.91 0.38 -11.69
C TRP A 260 -12.21 0.39 -10.85
N TYR A 261 -12.73 1.56 -10.50
CA TYR A 261 -13.85 1.73 -9.56
C TYR A 261 -15.17 1.11 -10.05
N PRO A 262 -15.66 1.35 -11.28
CA PRO A 262 -16.89 0.71 -11.75
C PRO A 262 -16.71 -0.81 -11.90
N LYS A 263 -15.52 -1.28 -12.33
CA LYS A 263 -15.21 -2.72 -12.40
C LYS A 263 -15.29 -3.36 -11.01
N TRP A 264 -14.70 -2.73 -10.00
CA TRP A 264 -14.78 -3.15 -8.60
C TRP A 264 -16.23 -3.23 -8.13
N LEU A 265 -17.02 -2.18 -8.36
CA LEU A 265 -18.42 -2.14 -7.96
C LEU A 265 -19.25 -3.24 -8.65
N ASP A 266 -18.97 -3.54 -9.92
CA ASP A 266 -19.58 -4.69 -10.62
C ASP A 266 -19.21 -6.03 -9.96
N ARG A 267 -17.93 -6.23 -9.59
CA ARG A 267 -17.46 -7.45 -8.90
C ARG A 267 -18.14 -7.62 -7.54
N VAL A 268 -18.24 -6.55 -6.75
CA VAL A 268 -18.93 -6.56 -5.45
C VAL A 268 -20.42 -6.84 -5.63
N SER A 269 -21.06 -6.19 -6.61
CA SER A 269 -22.49 -6.41 -6.92
C SER A 269 -22.76 -7.87 -7.32
N GLU A 270 -21.85 -8.50 -8.06
CA GLU A 270 -21.92 -9.92 -8.40
C GLU A 270 -21.81 -10.83 -7.17
N ALA A 271 -20.90 -10.52 -6.23
CA ALA A 271 -20.77 -11.25 -4.96
C ALA A 271 -22.03 -11.11 -4.08
N VAL A 272 -22.61 -9.91 -3.99
CA VAL A 272 -23.87 -9.65 -3.28
C VAL A 272 -25.03 -10.40 -3.94
N ALA A 273 -25.11 -10.42 -5.26
CA ALA A 273 -26.14 -11.18 -5.99
C ALA A 273 -26.02 -12.70 -5.78
N LYS A 274 -24.82 -13.22 -5.52
CA LYS A 274 -24.56 -14.60 -5.12
C LYS A 274 -24.74 -14.87 -3.61
N GLY A 275 -25.11 -13.86 -2.81
CA GLY A 275 -25.34 -14.00 -1.37
C GLY A 275 -24.07 -14.21 -0.53
N GLN A 276 -22.91 -13.77 -1.04
CA GLN A 276 -21.62 -13.95 -0.37
C GLN A 276 -21.45 -12.88 0.72
N ARG A 277 -20.94 -13.26 1.90
CA ARG A 277 -20.61 -12.29 2.95
C ARG A 277 -19.41 -11.44 2.53
N LEU A 278 -19.53 -10.13 2.59
CA LEU A 278 -18.44 -9.24 2.19
C LEU A 278 -17.42 -9.12 3.35
N LYS A 279 -16.14 -8.96 3.02
CA LYS A 279 -15.04 -8.76 3.98
C LYS A 279 -14.14 -7.61 3.54
N ALA A 280 -13.77 -6.72 4.46
CA ALA A 280 -12.85 -5.62 4.22
C ALA A 280 -11.69 -5.65 5.22
N VAL A 281 -10.45 -5.54 4.72
CA VAL A 281 -9.25 -5.62 5.55
C VAL A 281 -8.73 -4.23 5.91
N PHE A 282 -8.49 -4.04 7.21
CA PHE A 282 -7.97 -2.82 7.83
C PHE A 282 -6.51 -2.98 8.27
N PHE A 283 -5.84 -1.85 8.49
CA PHE A 283 -4.48 -1.78 9.02
C PHE A 283 -4.38 -2.37 10.45
N PRO A 284 -3.17 -2.76 10.90
CA PRO A 284 -2.98 -3.48 12.16
C PRO A 284 -3.47 -2.68 13.36
N ARG A 285 -4.42 -3.26 14.08
CA ARG A 285 -5.12 -2.71 15.25
C ARG A 285 -5.93 -1.46 14.95
N GLN A 286 -6.39 -1.30 13.70
CA GLN A 286 -7.15 -0.14 13.23
C GLN A 286 -8.49 -0.51 12.55
N VAL A 287 -9.02 -1.70 12.86
CA VAL A 287 -10.37 -2.13 12.47
C VAL A 287 -11.40 -1.04 12.80
N GLY A 288 -12.25 -0.69 11.83
CA GLY A 288 -13.29 0.34 11.95
C GLY A 288 -12.81 1.80 11.94
N GLN A 289 -11.50 2.06 11.97
CA GLN A 289 -10.94 3.41 11.91
C GLN A 289 -10.83 3.91 10.46
N GLY A 290 -10.64 5.23 10.26
CA GLY A 290 -10.37 5.83 8.94
C GLY A 290 -11.52 5.78 7.93
N LYS A 291 -12.70 5.29 8.33
CA LYS A 291 -13.92 5.24 7.52
C LYS A 291 -14.46 6.65 7.29
N LEU A 292 -14.94 6.90 6.07
CA LEU A 292 -15.52 8.16 5.64
C LEU A 292 -16.87 7.92 4.97
N SER A 293 -17.76 8.91 5.02
CA SER A 293 -18.94 8.98 4.15
C SER A 293 -18.57 9.43 2.73
N MET A 294 -19.47 9.21 1.76
CA MET A 294 -19.27 9.63 0.38
C MET A 294 -19.13 11.16 0.26
N GLU A 295 -19.77 11.89 1.16
CA GLU A 295 -19.70 13.34 1.28
C GLU A 295 -18.31 13.78 1.76
N GLU A 296 -17.80 13.16 2.84
CA GLU A 296 -16.49 13.50 3.44
C GLU A 296 -15.30 13.21 2.51
N LEU A 297 -15.38 12.22 1.62
CA LEU A 297 -14.35 11.98 0.59
C LEU A 297 -14.04 13.25 -0.22
N SER A 298 -15.08 14.05 -0.49
CA SER A 298 -14.97 15.24 -1.35
C SER A 298 -14.30 16.43 -0.66
N HIS A 299 -14.24 16.44 0.68
CA HIS A 299 -13.72 17.56 1.45
C HIS A 299 -12.21 17.74 1.21
N GLU A 300 -11.76 19.00 1.09
CA GLU A 300 -10.36 19.34 0.85
C GLU A 300 -9.48 19.16 2.09
N THR A 301 -10.08 19.23 3.29
CA THR A 301 -9.40 19.02 4.58
C THR A 301 -9.20 17.55 4.96
N VAL A 302 -9.71 16.60 4.15
CA VAL A 302 -9.69 15.17 4.47
C VAL A 302 -8.57 14.47 3.71
N ASP A 303 -7.52 14.10 4.43
CA ASP A 303 -6.46 13.26 3.86
C ASP A 303 -6.92 11.81 3.71
N LEU A 304 -6.88 11.31 2.47
CA LEU A 304 -7.21 9.93 2.15
C LEU A 304 -6.04 8.97 2.40
N TRP A 305 -4.82 9.50 2.59
CA TRP A 305 -3.58 8.76 2.76
C TRP A 305 -2.92 8.95 4.13
N ASP A 306 -3.69 9.42 5.12
CA ASP A 306 -3.33 9.64 6.54
C ASP A 306 -2.78 8.41 7.30
N ASN A 307 -2.75 7.24 6.66
CA ASN A 307 -2.40 5.94 7.23
C ASN A 307 -3.29 5.45 8.39
N ILE A 308 -4.53 5.96 8.49
CA ILE A 308 -5.51 5.55 9.49
C ILE A 308 -6.54 4.59 8.87
N GLY A 309 -6.66 3.40 9.46
CA GLY A 309 -7.68 2.39 9.13
C GLY A 309 -7.43 1.64 7.84
N CYS A 310 -7.36 2.34 6.72
CA CYS A 310 -7.22 1.75 5.38
C CYS A 310 -6.61 2.76 4.38
N GLY A 311 -6.20 2.31 3.20
CA GLY A 311 -5.61 3.18 2.17
C GLY A 311 -6.64 4.04 1.43
N GLY A 312 -6.21 5.10 0.74
CA GLY A 312 -7.12 6.07 0.11
C GLY A 312 -8.16 5.50 -0.86
N SER A 313 -7.81 4.51 -1.70
CA SER A 313 -8.81 3.80 -2.51
C SER A 313 -9.78 2.96 -1.66
N GLN A 314 -9.31 2.36 -0.57
CA GLN A 314 -10.18 1.60 0.32
C GLN A 314 -11.20 2.50 1.02
N LYS A 315 -10.82 3.72 1.43
CA LYS A 315 -11.76 4.67 2.05
C LYS A 315 -12.99 4.91 1.17
N CYS A 316 -12.83 5.00 -0.16
CA CYS A 316 -13.96 5.19 -1.07
C CYS A 316 -14.73 3.90 -1.42
N GLU A 317 -14.08 2.74 -1.40
CA GLU A 317 -14.74 1.43 -1.42
C GLU A 317 -15.70 1.27 -0.22
N LEU A 318 -15.19 1.53 0.99
CA LEU A 318 -15.97 1.45 2.24
C LEU A 318 -17.10 2.49 2.29
N ALA A 319 -16.83 3.73 1.90
CA ALA A 319 -17.85 4.78 1.81
C ALA A 319 -18.99 4.39 0.84
N THR A 320 -18.64 3.75 -0.29
CA THR A 320 -19.62 3.25 -1.26
C THR A 320 -20.48 2.15 -0.65
N LEU A 321 -19.87 1.16 0.02
CA LEU A 321 -20.58 0.08 0.72
C LEU A 321 -21.51 0.63 1.82
N ASP A 322 -21.01 1.56 2.64
CA ASP A 322 -21.80 2.19 3.70
C ASP A 322 -22.98 3.02 3.15
N SER A 323 -22.82 3.65 1.98
CA SER A 323 -23.91 4.35 1.29
C SER A 323 -24.94 3.39 0.72
N LEU A 324 -24.51 2.30 0.07
CA LEU A 324 -25.41 1.28 -0.48
C LEU A 324 -26.14 0.51 0.62
N ARG A 325 -25.49 0.26 1.76
CA ARG A 325 -26.12 -0.29 2.96
C ARG A 325 -27.24 0.59 3.50
N LYS A 326 -27.05 1.91 3.55
CA LYS A 326 -28.09 2.87 3.95
C LYS A 326 -29.29 2.88 2.98
N GLN A 327 -29.05 2.63 1.69
CA GLN A 327 -30.07 2.68 0.64
C GLN A 327 -30.83 1.36 0.45
N GLU A 328 -30.13 0.22 0.55
CA GLU A 328 -30.63 -1.10 0.14
C GLU A 328 -30.53 -2.17 1.23
N GLY A 329 -30.07 -1.83 2.43
CA GLY A 329 -30.05 -2.69 3.61
C GLY A 329 -28.86 -3.63 3.74
N SER A 330 -29.01 -4.64 4.59
CA SER A 330 -27.92 -5.48 5.12
C SER A 330 -27.24 -6.42 4.11
N LYS A 331 -27.72 -6.50 2.87
CA LYS A 331 -27.01 -7.24 1.80
C LYS A 331 -25.67 -6.60 1.41
N TRP A 332 -25.43 -5.36 1.83
CA TRP A 332 -24.15 -4.65 1.68
C TRP A 332 -23.36 -4.55 3.00
N ASP A 333 -23.78 -5.25 4.07
CA ASP A 333 -22.95 -5.39 5.26
C ASP A 333 -21.67 -6.16 4.94
N TYR A 334 -20.58 -5.78 5.62
CA TYR A 334 -19.27 -6.40 5.48
C TYR A 334 -18.63 -6.64 6.86
N GLU A 335 -17.86 -7.71 6.95
CA GLU A 335 -17.03 -8.04 8.10
C GLU A 335 -15.73 -7.20 8.02
N GLU A 336 -15.41 -6.50 9.11
CA GLU A 336 -14.18 -5.72 9.24
C GLU A 336 -13.08 -6.62 9.84
N VAL A 337 -11.98 -6.80 9.11
CA VAL A 337 -10.92 -7.78 9.43
C VAL A 337 -9.59 -7.06 9.65
N ASP A 338 -8.88 -7.40 10.73
CA ASP A 338 -7.52 -6.91 10.95
C ASP A 338 -6.53 -7.62 10.00
N VAL A 339 -5.66 -6.88 9.31
CA VAL A 339 -4.64 -7.51 8.46
C VAL A 339 -3.67 -8.39 9.26
N GLY A 340 -3.45 -8.11 10.54
CA GLY A 340 -2.67 -8.96 11.44
C GLY A 340 -3.35 -10.27 11.78
N ASP A 341 -4.69 -10.29 11.89
CA ASP A 341 -5.46 -11.51 12.11
C ASP A 341 -5.56 -12.34 10.82
N PHE A 342 -5.80 -11.67 9.68
CA PHE A 342 -5.76 -12.31 8.36
C PHE A 342 -4.40 -12.98 8.11
N LEU A 343 -3.31 -12.24 8.23
CA LEU A 343 -1.96 -12.78 8.06
C LEU A 343 -1.62 -13.85 9.11
N GLY A 344 -2.12 -13.72 10.34
CA GLY A 344 -1.92 -14.73 11.38
C GLY A 344 -2.63 -16.05 11.09
N SER A 345 -3.80 -16.01 10.43
CA SER A 345 -4.54 -17.20 10.00
C SER A 345 -3.96 -17.86 8.75
N GLU A 346 -3.30 -17.08 7.87
CA GLU A 346 -2.72 -17.58 6.62
C GLU A 346 -1.26 -18.03 6.79
N PHE A 347 -0.54 -17.47 7.77
CA PHE A 347 0.81 -17.84 8.15
C PHE A 347 0.82 -18.46 9.56
N GLU A 348 0.36 -19.71 9.66
CA GLU A 348 0.36 -20.48 10.92
C GLU A 348 1.77 -20.92 11.36
N ALA A 349 1.96 -21.05 12.68
CA ALA A 349 3.22 -21.54 13.24
C ALA A 349 3.52 -22.98 12.79
N GLY A 350 4.75 -23.23 12.37
CA GLY A 350 5.18 -24.49 11.74
C GLY A 350 5.13 -24.48 10.20
N CYS A 351 4.46 -23.52 9.57
CA CYS A 351 4.45 -23.43 8.10
C CYS A 351 5.85 -23.14 7.52
N PRO A 352 6.26 -23.81 6.43
CA PRO A 352 7.46 -23.47 5.69
C PRO A 352 7.22 -22.19 4.88
N VAL A 353 8.13 -21.24 5.01
CA VAL A 353 8.10 -19.92 4.38
C VAL A 353 9.45 -19.60 3.76
N TYR A 354 9.46 -18.69 2.78
CA TYR A 354 10.66 -17.90 2.53
C TYR A 354 10.52 -16.59 3.30
N ALA A 355 11.58 -16.22 4.02
CA ALA A 355 11.65 -15.00 4.80
C ALA A 355 12.80 -14.11 4.32
N LYS A 356 12.54 -12.82 4.17
CA LYS A 356 13.57 -11.84 3.80
C LYS A 356 14.45 -11.53 5.01
N THR A 357 15.75 -11.46 4.80
CA THR A 357 16.74 -11.11 5.83
C THR A 357 17.88 -10.30 5.23
N LEU A 358 18.61 -9.56 6.08
CA LEU A 358 19.81 -8.83 5.68
C LEU A 358 21.03 -9.73 5.86
N GLY A 359 21.50 -10.32 4.76
CA GLY A 359 22.72 -11.11 4.68
C GLY A 359 23.97 -10.24 4.49
N LYS A 360 25.15 -10.89 4.46
CA LYS A 360 26.44 -10.21 4.23
C LYS A 360 26.56 -9.55 2.85
N GLY A 361 25.75 -9.97 1.88
CA GLY A 361 25.68 -9.42 0.52
C GLY A 361 24.53 -8.45 0.29
N GLY A 362 23.79 -8.04 1.33
CA GLY A 362 22.54 -7.28 1.20
C GLY A 362 21.32 -8.15 1.50
N GLU A 363 20.15 -7.75 1.00
CA GLU A 363 18.90 -8.46 1.24
C GLU A 363 18.85 -9.82 0.52
N GLU A 364 18.43 -10.88 1.22
CA GLU A 364 18.28 -12.22 0.66
C GLU A 364 17.02 -12.92 1.20
N TRP A 365 16.50 -13.88 0.44
CA TRP A 365 15.38 -14.73 0.84
C TRP A 365 15.90 -16.09 1.30
N ARG A 366 15.62 -16.47 2.55
CA ARG A 366 16.00 -17.78 3.11
C ARG A 366 14.76 -18.65 3.35
N ARG A 367 14.84 -19.95 3.04
CA ARG A 367 13.82 -20.93 3.46
C ARG A 367 13.89 -21.11 4.97
N ALA A 368 12.75 -21.05 5.62
CA ALA A 368 12.63 -21.02 7.07
C ALA A 368 11.29 -21.64 7.50
N VAL A 369 11.23 -22.10 8.75
CA VAL A 369 9.97 -22.49 9.39
C VAL A 369 9.46 -21.33 10.23
N LEU A 370 8.19 -21.00 10.10
CA LEU A 370 7.56 -19.97 10.92
C LEU A 370 7.48 -20.42 12.38
N VAL A 371 7.99 -19.62 13.32
CA VAL A 371 7.92 -19.93 14.75
C VAL A 371 6.70 -19.29 15.39
N ARG A 372 6.49 -17.99 15.16
CA ARG A 372 5.29 -17.23 15.58
C ARG A 372 5.23 -15.86 14.93
N GLN A 373 4.01 -15.33 14.79
CA GLN A 373 3.81 -13.90 14.53
C GLN A 373 4.22 -13.06 15.76
N LYS A 374 4.80 -11.89 15.50
CA LYS A 374 5.08 -10.82 16.45
C LYS A 374 4.30 -9.57 16.02
N THR A 375 3.12 -9.37 16.58
CA THR A 375 2.44 -8.07 16.50
C THR A 375 3.02 -7.18 17.61
N ARG A 376 3.81 -6.15 17.27
CA ARG A 376 4.21 -5.14 18.27
C ARG A 376 2.96 -4.47 18.82
N GLY A 377 2.95 -4.17 20.12
CA GLY A 377 1.73 -3.77 20.84
C GLY A 377 1.12 -2.43 20.42
N THR A 378 1.82 -1.63 19.62
CA THR A 378 1.47 -0.26 19.23
C THR A 378 0.48 -0.22 18.06
N ILE A 379 -0.42 0.76 18.07
CA ILE A 379 -1.31 1.09 16.93
C ILE A 379 -0.45 1.40 15.69
N GLY A 380 -0.81 0.87 14.53
CA GLY A 380 -0.01 1.02 13.30
C GLY A 380 1.35 0.28 13.33
N GLY A 381 1.59 -0.57 14.33
CA GLY A 381 2.84 -1.29 14.51
C GLY A 381 3.17 -2.20 13.31
N LYS A 382 4.45 -2.24 12.93
CA LYS A 382 4.96 -3.17 11.92
C LYS A 382 4.68 -4.61 12.37
N ILE A 383 3.97 -5.38 11.54
CA ILE A 383 3.86 -6.83 11.73
C ILE A 383 5.22 -7.43 11.37
N SER A 384 5.74 -8.26 12.26
CA SER A 384 6.90 -9.10 12.00
C SER A 384 6.63 -10.52 12.45
N TRP A 385 7.52 -11.43 12.09
CA TRP A 385 7.44 -12.83 12.46
C TRP A 385 8.80 -13.32 12.93
N LEU A 386 8.79 -14.17 13.95
CA LEU A 386 9.96 -14.97 14.30
C LEU A 386 9.97 -16.20 13.39
N VAL A 387 11.06 -16.38 12.65
CA VAL A 387 11.29 -17.52 11.75
C VAL A 387 12.58 -18.22 12.14
N ARG A 388 12.69 -19.53 11.86
CA ARG A 388 13.90 -20.34 12.05
C ARG A 388 14.42 -20.79 10.69
N CYS A 389 15.61 -20.35 10.31
CA CYS A 389 16.23 -20.80 9.05
C CYS A 389 16.41 -22.32 9.07
N GLU A 390 16.03 -23.02 8.01
CA GLU A 390 16.18 -24.48 7.96
C GLU A 390 17.64 -24.90 7.83
N THR A 391 18.44 -24.15 7.06
CA THR A 391 19.85 -24.49 6.80
C THR A 391 20.74 -24.17 8.00
N THR A 392 20.58 -23.01 8.63
CA THR A 392 21.46 -22.57 9.74
C THR A 392 20.90 -22.85 11.13
N GLN A 393 19.61 -23.20 11.24
CA GLN A 393 18.84 -23.32 12.49
C GLN A 393 18.76 -22.01 13.32
N GLU A 394 19.32 -20.91 12.82
CA GLU A 394 19.25 -19.59 13.45
C GLU A 394 17.83 -19.03 13.38
N THR A 395 17.34 -18.49 14.50
CA THR A 395 16.09 -17.72 14.53
C THR A 395 16.34 -16.25 14.24
N PHE A 396 15.56 -15.66 13.35
CA PHE A 396 15.61 -14.23 13.05
C PHE A 396 14.20 -13.62 12.94
N GLU A 397 14.11 -12.30 13.05
CA GLU A 397 12.87 -11.56 12.83
C GLU A 397 12.81 -11.10 11.38
N ALA A 398 11.72 -11.44 10.69
CA ALA A 398 11.44 -11.02 9.33
C ALA A 398 10.14 -10.20 9.31
N SER A 399 10.06 -9.18 8.47
CA SER A 399 8.83 -8.44 8.20
C SER A 399 8.21 -8.77 6.83
N ASP A 400 8.86 -9.64 6.08
CA ASP A 400 8.52 -9.93 4.70
C ASP A 400 8.61 -11.46 4.53
N LEU A 401 7.45 -12.09 4.41
CA LEU A 401 7.27 -13.54 4.25
C LEU A 401 6.57 -13.85 2.92
N ARG A 402 6.75 -15.08 2.45
CA ARG A 402 5.88 -15.75 1.47
C ARG A 402 5.82 -17.24 1.79
N HIS A 403 4.76 -17.93 1.41
CA HIS A 403 4.69 -19.39 1.55
C HIS A 403 5.86 -20.04 0.79
N ALA A 404 6.46 -21.10 1.34
CA ALA A 404 7.36 -21.95 0.56
C ALA A 404 6.57 -22.79 -0.47
N SER A 405 5.30 -23.06 -0.19
CA SER A 405 4.41 -23.93 -0.97
C SER A 405 3.61 -23.18 -2.04
N VAL A 406 4.03 -23.35 -3.28
CA VAL A 406 3.38 -24.25 -4.27
C VAL A 406 4.14 -24.11 -5.59
N SER A 407 4.31 -22.88 -6.10
CA SER A 407 4.98 -22.66 -7.39
C SER A 407 6.45 -23.07 -7.37
N ILE A 408 7.27 -22.60 -6.42
CA ILE A 408 8.73 -22.84 -6.47
C ILE A 408 9.07 -24.33 -6.33
N GLU A 409 8.44 -25.08 -5.42
CA GLU A 409 8.76 -26.51 -5.25
C GLU A 409 8.15 -27.39 -6.36
N GLN A 410 6.98 -27.05 -6.91
CA GLN A 410 6.45 -27.74 -8.09
C GLN A 410 7.22 -27.41 -9.37
N ILE A 411 7.67 -26.15 -9.54
CA ILE A 411 8.56 -25.74 -10.64
C ILE A 411 9.95 -26.38 -10.46
N GLN A 412 10.49 -26.47 -9.25
CA GLN A 412 11.77 -27.16 -9.01
C GLN A 412 11.67 -28.68 -9.18
N GLN A 413 10.53 -29.30 -8.84
CA GLN A 413 10.26 -30.70 -9.21
C GLN A 413 10.06 -30.88 -10.72
N ALA A 414 9.49 -29.89 -11.42
CA ALA A 414 9.31 -29.91 -12.88
C ALA A 414 10.60 -29.57 -13.67
N CYS A 415 11.52 -28.79 -13.09
CA CYS A 415 12.76 -28.32 -13.73
C CYS A 415 14.03 -29.05 -13.29
N GLY A 416 14.00 -29.74 -12.14
CA GLY A 416 15.04 -30.67 -11.69
C GLY A 416 16.32 -30.04 -11.10
N PRO A 417 17.08 -30.78 -10.27
CA PRO A 417 18.30 -30.30 -9.63
C PRO A 417 19.52 -30.45 -10.55
N ALA A 418 19.72 -29.52 -11.48
CA ALA A 418 20.82 -29.53 -12.46
C ALA A 418 21.72 -28.28 -12.43
N LEU A 419 22.05 -27.79 -11.22
CA LEU A 419 23.01 -26.70 -11.02
C LEU A 419 23.99 -27.04 -9.88
N ASN A 420 24.87 -28.04 -10.09
CA ASN A 420 26.14 -28.20 -9.35
C ASN A 420 26.96 -29.42 -9.86
N ALA A 421 27.62 -29.30 -11.03
CA ALA A 421 28.83 -30.07 -11.35
C ALA A 421 29.62 -29.38 -12.49
N PRO A 422 30.95 -29.22 -12.39
CA PRO A 422 31.72 -28.45 -13.37
C PRO A 422 32.29 -29.30 -14.50
N GLY A 423 32.34 -28.71 -15.70
CA GLY A 423 33.19 -29.17 -16.80
C GLY A 423 32.57 -30.21 -17.72
N ILE A 424 32.08 -29.75 -18.88
CA ILE A 424 32.17 -30.43 -20.17
C ILE A 424 32.09 -29.35 -21.24
N SER A 425 33.10 -29.29 -22.10
CA SER A 425 33.15 -28.39 -23.26
C SER A 425 32.83 -29.19 -24.53
N TYR A 426 31.95 -28.69 -25.38
CA TYR A 426 31.82 -29.18 -26.75
C TYR A 426 31.76 -28.06 -27.77
N GLU A 427 32.47 -28.29 -28.87
CA GLU A 427 32.69 -27.34 -29.97
C GLU A 427 31.44 -27.21 -30.85
N PHE A 428 31.21 -26.00 -31.37
CA PHE A 428 30.17 -25.76 -32.37
C PHE A 428 30.61 -26.24 -33.75
N ALA A 429 29.74 -26.99 -34.43
CA ALA A 429 29.70 -27.09 -35.88
C ALA A 429 28.27 -26.74 -36.36
N PRO A 430 28.09 -25.84 -37.34
CA PRO A 430 26.78 -25.29 -37.71
C PRO A 430 26.11 -26.03 -38.89
N ALA A 431 24.91 -25.54 -39.25
CA ALA A 431 24.00 -25.95 -40.33
C ALA A 431 22.99 -27.05 -39.92
N LEU A 432 21.70 -26.96 -40.27
CA LEU A 432 21.01 -26.08 -41.24
C LEU A 432 19.76 -25.43 -40.63
#